data_AF-A0A166NUN5-F1
#
_entry.id   AF-A0A166NUN5-F1
#
_cell.length_a   1.000
_cell.length_b   1.000
_cell.length_c   1.000
_cell.angle_alpha   90.00
_cell.angle_beta   90.00
_cell.angle_gamma   90.00
#
_symmetry.space_group_name_H-M   'P 1'
#
loop_
_entity.id
_entity.type
_entity.pdbx_description
1 polymer ?
#
loop_
_entity_poly.entity_id
_entity_poly.type
_entity_poly.pdbx_seq_one_letter_code
_entity_poly.pdbx_strand_id
1 'polypeptide(L)'
;LPLINPSIPRHPTFIMASEQEYTLEQVKSTRVASDVIDKTFRSSSIDLISAALGGKILAFSDEWFAEASNLLTPTPPIRQPGKMVYTGAWYDGWETRRHNTEPFDWVIVRLGVASGIVEGVEVDTAFFSGNHAPSISVEGCFNLNDDEVVSWKGGRGQWETILGNEECGPSKRFGWKLAEPKQKQYTHVRLNMYPDGGIARFRLFGHAVPVFPDDKEAIFDLAAAQNGGVAISCSDQHFGTKDNLLLPGRGKDMGDGWETARSRIKGHVDWTIVRLGAPGYVQNVVVDTAHFRGNFPQKVKIDALSWVESGEPGADAAGWAEIVVPSKCGPDQEHDFPSAVKDKVVTHVKITIIPDGGVKRLRVFGKRA
;
A
#
# COMPACT_ATOMS: atom_id res chain seq x y z
N LEU A 1 -1.73 -68.94 49.73
CA LEU A 1 -0.58 -68.13 50.19
C LEU A 1 0.63 -68.59 49.39
N PRO A 2 1.38 -67.76 48.65
CA PRO A 2 1.61 -66.29 48.75
C PRO A 2 1.09 -65.51 47.51
N LEU A 3 0.57 -64.29 47.67
CA LEU A 3 1.21 -62.95 47.62
C LEU A 3 1.52 -62.43 46.20
N ILE A 4 0.69 -61.45 45.83
CA ILE A 4 0.65 -60.61 44.65
C ILE A 4 1.83 -59.63 44.67
N ASN A 5 2.50 -59.44 43.53
CA ASN A 5 3.42 -58.33 43.29
C ASN A 5 2.84 -57.46 42.15
N PRO A 6 2.61 -56.15 42.33
CA PRO A 6 1.91 -55.35 41.33
C PRO A 6 2.86 -54.95 40.18
N SER A 7 2.40 -55.16 38.96
CA SER A 7 3.00 -54.68 37.73
C SER A 7 2.99 -53.15 37.68
N ILE A 8 4.18 -52.56 37.54
CA ILE A 8 4.39 -51.14 37.24
C ILE A 8 3.80 -50.83 35.85
N PRO A 9 2.89 -49.85 35.69
CA PRO A 9 2.47 -49.42 34.36
C PRO A 9 3.59 -48.60 33.72
N ARG A 10 4.04 -49.02 32.53
CA ARG A 10 4.92 -48.20 31.69
C ARG A 10 4.16 -46.94 31.28
N HIS A 11 4.73 -45.77 31.58
CA HIS A 11 4.26 -44.51 31.04
C HIS A 11 4.22 -44.57 29.50
N PRO A 12 3.16 -44.05 28.85
CA PRO A 12 3.22 -43.83 27.41
C PRO A 12 4.29 -42.77 27.15
N THR A 13 5.32 -43.16 26.41
CA THR A 13 6.30 -42.25 25.84
C THR A 13 5.52 -41.25 24.98
N PHE A 14 5.49 -39.99 25.41
CA PHE A 14 5.05 -38.89 24.55
C PHE A 14 5.94 -38.91 23.31
N ILE A 15 5.35 -39.26 22.17
CA ILE A 15 5.97 -39.01 20.88
C ILE A 15 5.99 -37.49 20.75
N MET A 16 7.16 -36.89 20.96
CA MET A 16 7.41 -35.51 20.54
C MET A 16 7.03 -35.43 19.07
N ALA A 17 6.00 -34.65 18.76
CA ALA A 17 5.76 -34.23 17.39
C ALA A 17 7.04 -33.55 16.93
N SER A 18 7.67 -34.07 15.88
CA SER A 18 8.87 -33.49 15.29
C SER A 18 8.60 -32.02 14.96
N GLU A 19 9.37 -31.11 15.54
CA GLU A 19 9.50 -29.74 15.06
C GLU A 19 9.95 -29.81 13.60
N GLN A 20 9.02 -29.73 12.65
CA GLN A 20 9.37 -29.42 11.28
C GLN A 20 9.96 -28.01 11.31
N GLU A 21 11.27 -27.89 11.05
CA GLU A 21 11.93 -26.60 10.90
C GLU A 21 11.12 -25.71 9.94
N TYR A 22 10.76 -24.52 10.40
CA TYR A 22 10.02 -23.55 9.60
C TYR A 22 10.91 -23.07 8.44
N THR A 23 10.81 -23.76 7.30
CA THR A 23 11.72 -23.53 6.17
C THR A 23 11.10 -22.54 5.19
N LEU A 24 11.81 -21.45 4.92
CA LEU A 24 11.44 -20.48 3.88
C LEU A 24 12.03 -20.89 2.54
N GLU A 25 11.25 -20.74 1.48
CA GLU A 25 11.78 -20.88 0.12
C GLU A 25 12.67 -19.68 -0.20
N GLN A 26 13.79 -19.91 -0.88
CA GLN A 26 14.55 -18.79 -1.44
C GLN A 26 13.86 -18.24 -2.68
N VAL A 27 13.23 -17.08 -2.51
CA VAL A 27 12.67 -16.30 -3.61
C VAL A 27 13.71 -15.32 -4.13
N LYS A 28 13.92 -15.32 -5.45
CA LYS A 28 14.91 -14.45 -6.08
C LYS A 28 14.45 -12.99 -6.02
N SER A 29 15.21 -12.15 -5.33
CA SER A 29 14.99 -10.71 -5.22
C SER A 29 16.28 -9.92 -5.39
N THR A 30 16.18 -8.64 -5.71
CA THR A 30 17.31 -7.72 -5.83
C THR A 30 17.13 -6.58 -4.83
N ARG A 31 18.18 -6.28 -4.07
CA ARG A 31 18.20 -5.13 -3.17
C ARG A 31 18.08 -3.82 -3.95
N VAL A 32 17.25 -2.93 -3.43
CA VAL A 32 17.05 -1.58 -3.94
C VAL A 32 17.69 -0.62 -2.95
N ALA A 33 18.56 0.28 -3.43
CA ALA A 33 19.20 1.27 -2.57
C ALA A 33 18.14 2.24 -2.01
N SER A 34 18.33 2.67 -0.76
CA SER A 34 17.32 3.40 0.02
C SER A 34 16.82 4.69 -0.65
N ASP A 35 17.72 5.38 -1.35
CA ASP A 35 17.47 6.63 -2.06
C ASP A 35 16.71 6.45 -3.39
N VAL A 36 16.60 5.23 -3.90
CA VAL A 36 15.90 4.93 -5.16
C VAL A 36 14.66 4.05 -4.98
N ILE A 37 14.30 3.65 -3.76
CA ILE A 37 13.10 2.83 -3.47
C ILE A 37 11.85 3.49 -4.05
N ASP A 38 11.62 4.76 -3.74
CA ASP A 38 10.40 5.46 -4.16
C ASP A 38 10.33 5.59 -5.69
N LYS A 39 11.45 5.91 -6.35
CA LYS A 39 11.55 5.94 -7.81
C LYS A 39 11.29 4.58 -8.46
N THR A 40 11.68 3.50 -7.78
CA THR A 40 11.57 2.13 -8.27
C THR A 40 10.13 1.63 -8.27
N PHE A 41 9.33 2.00 -7.25
CA PHE A 41 8.02 1.38 -7.04
C PHE A 41 6.83 2.36 -7.22
N ARG A 42 6.93 3.61 -6.78
CA ARG A 42 5.78 4.53 -6.68
C ARG A 42 5.32 5.15 -8.00
N SER A 43 5.94 4.77 -9.12
CA SER A 43 5.56 5.21 -10.48
C SER A 43 4.78 4.15 -11.25
N SER A 44 4.91 2.87 -10.88
CA SER A 44 4.27 1.73 -11.54
C SER A 44 3.28 0.98 -10.65
N SER A 45 3.42 1.09 -9.33
CA SER A 45 2.74 0.25 -8.34
C SER A 45 2.17 1.08 -7.17
N ILE A 46 1.31 0.45 -6.37
CA ILE A 46 0.73 1.02 -5.15
C ILE A 46 1.22 0.24 -3.91
N ASP A 47 1.14 0.86 -2.73
CA ASP A 47 1.32 0.15 -1.45
C ASP A 47 0.02 -0.59 -1.09
N LEU A 48 -0.02 -1.90 -1.38
CA LEU A 48 -1.20 -2.75 -1.25
C LEU A 48 -1.69 -2.91 0.19
N ILE A 49 -0.84 -2.66 1.18
CA ILE A 49 -1.15 -2.79 2.61
C ILE A 49 -1.36 -1.45 3.31
N SER A 50 -1.25 -0.33 2.60
CA SER A 50 -1.41 0.99 3.22
C SER A 50 -2.75 1.11 3.95
N ALA A 51 -2.73 1.63 5.18
CA ALA A 51 -3.95 1.91 5.93
C ALA A 51 -4.86 2.91 5.19
N ALA A 52 -4.26 3.83 4.41
CA ALA A 52 -5.01 4.81 3.63
C ALA A 52 -5.72 4.20 2.40
N LEU A 53 -5.22 3.06 1.89
CA LEU A 53 -5.89 2.25 0.87
C LEU A 53 -6.96 1.32 1.49
N GLY A 54 -6.89 1.08 2.81
CA GLY A 54 -7.79 0.20 3.54
C GLY A 54 -7.13 -1.08 4.06
N GLY A 55 -5.80 -1.19 4.01
CA GLY A 55 -5.06 -2.30 4.60
C GLY A 55 -5.20 -2.33 6.13
N LYS A 56 -5.20 -3.54 6.71
CA LYS A 56 -5.51 -3.72 8.15
C LYS A 56 -4.62 -4.80 8.76
N ILE A 57 -4.18 -4.54 9.99
CA ILE A 57 -3.63 -5.59 10.85
C ILE A 57 -4.79 -6.47 11.33
N LEU A 58 -4.71 -7.77 11.10
CA LEU A 58 -5.70 -8.74 11.57
C LEU A 58 -5.29 -9.39 12.88
N ALA A 59 -3.99 -9.69 13.02
CA ALA A 59 -3.42 -10.33 14.20
C ALA A 59 -1.92 -10.10 14.26
N PHE A 60 -1.35 -10.26 15.45
CA PHE A 60 0.07 -10.12 15.74
C PHE A 60 0.46 -11.08 16.88
N SER A 61 1.75 -11.37 17.01
CA SER A 61 2.29 -12.12 18.16
C SER A 61 2.36 -11.27 19.43
N ASP A 62 2.88 -10.04 19.31
CA ASP A 62 3.11 -9.11 20.43
C ASP A 62 3.10 -7.65 19.93
N GLU A 63 2.77 -6.71 20.80
CA GLU A 63 2.80 -5.25 20.54
C GLU A 63 3.23 -4.49 21.82
N TRP A 64 4.12 -5.07 22.63
CA TRP A 64 4.37 -4.58 23.98
C TRP A 64 4.83 -3.12 24.02
N PHE A 65 5.76 -2.71 23.16
CA PHE A 65 6.31 -1.34 23.19
C PHE A 65 5.62 -0.40 22.20
N ALA A 66 5.20 -0.90 21.04
CA ALA A 66 4.51 -0.08 20.04
C ALA A 66 3.60 -0.92 19.13
N GLU A 67 2.46 -0.35 18.74
CA GLU A 67 1.40 -1.01 17.97
C GLU A 67 1.82 -1.33 16.52
N ALA A 68 1.47 -2.51 16.03
CA ALA A 68 1.73 -2.97 14.67
C ALA A 68 0.95 -2.17 13.61
N SER A 69 -0.15 -1.52 14.00
CA SER A 69 -0.93 -0.62 13.15
C SER A 69 -0.07 0.51 12.53
N ASN A 70 1.00 0.93 13.22
CA ASN A 70 1.93 1.94 12.74
C ASN A 70 2.68 1.52 11.48
N LEU A 71 2.88 0.21 11.25
CA LEU A 71 3.56 -0.31 10.06
C LEU A 71 2.90 0.15 8.76
N LEU A 72 1.57 0.27 8.78
CA LEU A 72 0.74 0.58 7.60
C LEU A 72 0.51 2.08 7.40
N THR A 73 0.97 2.92 8.33
CA THR A 73 0.74 4.37 8.29
C THR A 73 1.43 4.96 7.07
N PRO A 74 0.75 5.74 6.20
CA PRO A 74 1.32 6.19 4.92
C PRO A 74 2.46 7.21 5.07
N THR A 75 2.47 7.98 6.16
CA THR A 75 3.49 9.01 6.39
C THR A 75 4.83 8.40 6.80
N PRO A 76 5.95 9.11 6.55
CA PRO A 76 7.24 8.74 7.12
C PRO A 76 7.16 8.62 8.67
N PRO A 77 7.96 7.74 9.27
CA PRO A 77 8.10 7.66 10.72
C PRO A 77 8.53 9.00 11.32
N ILE A 78 8.02 9.32 12.51
CA ILE A 78 8.48 10.45 13.31
C ILE A 78 9.11 10.01 14.63
N ARG A 79 9.99 10.85 15.18
CA ARG A 79 10.58 10.63 16.51
C ARG A 79 10.18 11.74 17.45
N GLN A 80 9.83 11.39 18.68
CA GLN A 80 9.56 12.36 19.76
C GLN A 80 10.48 12.07 20.96
N PRO A 81 11.75 12.56 20.94
CA PRO A 81 12.70 12.32 22.02
C PRO A 81 12.14 12.72 23.39
N GLY A 82 12.29 11.85 24.39
CA GLY A 82 11.81 12.09 25.76
C GLY A 82 10.33 11.79 26.00
N LYS A 83 9.55 11.49 24.95
CA LYS A 83 8.17 11.03 25.13
C LYS A 83 8.16 9.58 25.60
N MET A 84 7.57 9.38 26.78
CA MET A 84 7.37 8.06 27.39
C MET A 84 5.88 7.69 27.33
N VAL A 85 5.61 6.41 27.11
CA VAL A 85 4.30 5.76 27.30
C VAL A 85 4.42 4.74 28.42
N TYR A 86 3.30 4.14 28.81
CA TYR A 86 3.25 3.19 29.93
C TYR A 86 4.25 2.04 29.79
N THR A 87 4.52 1.60 28.56
CA THR A 87 5.38 0.44 28.27
C THR A 87 6.83 0.81 27.96
N GLY A 88 7.19 2.10 27.84
CA GLY A 88 8.56 2.51 27.52
C GLY A 88 8.65 3.84 26.78
N ALA A 89 9.72 4.04 26.00
CA ALA A 89 9.82 5.17 25.10
C ALA A 89 8.77 5.03 23.98
N TRP A 90 8.14 6.13 23.59
CA TRP A 90 7.19 6.11 22.48
C TRP A 90 7.92 5.98 21.13
N TYR A 91 7.47 5.02 20.32
CA TYR A 91 7.95 4.80 18.95
C TYR A 91 6.80 4.90 17.95
N ASP A 92 7.11 5.47 16.77
CA ASP A 92 6.24 5.45 15.59
C ASP A 92 6.58 4.23 14.74
N GLY A 93 6.14 3.06 15.21
CA GLY A 93 6.45 1.76 14.61
C GLY A 93 5.79 0.62 15.39
N TRP A 94 6.14 -0.60 15.03
CA TRP A 94 5.85 -1.82 15.77
C TRP A 94 7.09 -2.20 16.58
N GLU A 95 6.93 -2.51 17.86
CA GLU A 95 8.03 -3.02 18.69
C GLU A 95 7.52 -4.04 19.72
N THR A 96 8.17 -5.20 19.73
CA THR A 96 7.79 -6.35 20.55
C THR A 96 8.66 -6.48 21.80
N ARG A 97 8.18 -7.28 22.77
CA ARG A 97 8.95 -7.59 23.97
C ARG A 97 10.23 -8.37 23.62
N ARG A 98 11.30 -8.05 24.35
CA ARG A 98 12.59 -8.76 24.25
C ARG A 98 12.52 -10.22 24.66
N HIS A 99 13.46 -10.99 24.11
CA HIS A 99 13.72 -12.39 24.46
C HIS A 99 12.56 -13.29 24.07
N ASN A 100 12.05 -13.10 22.85
CA ASN A 100 11.05 -13.99 22.28
C ASN A 100 11.59 -15.43 22.30
N THR A 101 10.80 -16.35 22.85
CA THR A 101 11.15 -17.77 22.92
C THR A 101 10.72 -18.52 21.65
N GLU A 102 9.85 -17.92 20.85
CA GLU A 102 9.46 -18.42 19.53
C GLU A 102 10.51 -18.04 18.47
N PRO A 103 10.53 -18.70 17.29
CA PRO A 103 11.51 -18.40 16.26
C PRO A 103 11.44 -16.97 15.70
N PHE A 104 10.25 -16.35 15.73
CA PHE A 104 10.01 -15.00 15.24
C PHE A 104 8.73 -14.39 15.84
N ASP A 105 8.69 -13.08 15.90
CA ASP A 105 7.47 -12.30 16.01
C ASP A 105 6.83 -12.11 14.63
N TRP A 106 5.51 -11.99 14.57
CA TRP A 106 4.80 -11.87 13.31
C TRP A 106 3.60 -10.93 13.38
N VAL A 107 3.22 -10.42 12.21
CA VAL A 107 2.00 -9.65 12.01
C VAL A 107 1.31 -10.05 10.72
N ILE A 108 0.00 -10.32 10.80
CA ILE A 108 -0.86 -10.68 9.67
C ILE A 108 -1.61 -9.43 9.20
N VAL A 109 -1.53 -9.15 7.90
CA VAL A 109 -2.10 -7.96 7.26
C VAL A 109 -3.06 -8.37 6.15
N ARG A 110 -4.29 -7.85 6.17
CA ARG A 110 -5.22 -7.87 5.03
C ARG A 110 -4.86 -6.74 4.07
N LEU A 111 -4.73 -7.05 2.78
CA LEU A 111 -4.52 -6.01 1.75
C LEU A 111 -5.72 -5.04 1.70
N GLY A 112 -5.48 -3.78 1.35
CA GLY A 112 -6.52 -2.76 1.14
C GLY A 112 -7.30 -2.90 -0.17
N VAL A 113 -6.96 -3.93 -0.96
CA VAL A 113 -7.60 -4.29 -2.24
C VAL A 113 -8.19 -5.70 -2.15
N ALA A 114 -9.04 -6.05 -3.12
CA ALA A 114 -9.63 -7.39 -3.21
C ALA A 114 -8.53 -8.47 -3.21
N SER A 115 -7.58 -8.35 -4.12
CA SER A 115 -6.31 -9.08 -4.15
C SER A 115 -5.25 -8.26 -4.89
N GLY A 116 -3.97 -8.65 -4.79
CA GLY A 116 -2.88 -7.96 -5.47
C GLY A 116 -1.72 -8.87 -5.85
N ILE A 117 -0.98 -8.47 -6.88
CA ILE A 117 0.26 -9.10 -7.33
C ILE A 117 1.42 -8.24 -6.80
N VAL A 118 2.36 -8.86 -6.08
CA VAL A 118 3.47 -8.15 -5.42
C VAL A 118 4.65 -8.01 -6.38
N GLU A 119 5.19 -6.79 -6.48
CA GLU A 119 6.40 -6.45 -7.22
C GLU A 119 7.60 -6.25 -6.28
N GLY A 120 7.36 -5.78 -5.05
CA GLY A 120 8.44 -5.52 -4.10
C GLY A 120 7.99 -5.30 -2.66
N VAL A 121 8.98 -5.28 -1.78
CA VAL A 121 8.82 -5.09 -0.34
C VAL A 121 9.72 -3.94 0.10
N GLU A 122 9.24 -3.12 1.03
CA GLU A 122 10.08 -2.23 1.82
C GLU A 122 9.85 -2.43 3.32
N VAL A 123 10.95 -2.44 4.07
CA VAL A 123 10.96 -2.37 5.54
C VAL A 123 11.78 -1.15 5.94
N ASP A 124 11.20 -0.28 6.76
CA ASP A 124 11.90 0.86 7.36
C ASP A 124 12.08 0.62 8.85
N THR A 125 13.32 0.71 9.33
CA THR A 125 13.68 0.55 10.74
C THR A 125 13.97 1.89 11.41
N ALA A 126 13.56 3.02 10.80
CA ALA A 126 13.78 4.37 11.29
C ALA A 126 13.63 4.50 12.81
N PHE A 127 14.63 5.12 13.44
CA PHE A 127 14.73 5.38 14.88
C PHE A 127 14.94 4.17 15.79
N PHE A 128 14.79 2.94 15.30
CA PHE A 128 15.23 1.73 15.99
C PHE A 128 16.74 1.54 15.76
N SER A 129 17.53 1.76 16.81
CA SER A 129 19.00 1.72 16.74
C SER A 129 19.52 0.92 17.93
N GLY A 130 19.97 -0.30 17.65
CA GLY A 130 20.27 -1.34 18.65
C GLY A 130 19.09 -2.26 19.01
N ASN A 131 17.85 -1.83 18.77
CA ASN A 131 16.62 -2.62 18.98
C ASN A 131 15.79 -2.79 17.68
N HIS A 132 16.40 -2.65 16.52
CA HIS A 132 15.75 -2.90 15.23
C HIS A 132 15.56 -4.39 15.02
N ALA A 133 14.61 -4.77 14.16
CA ALA A 133 14.53 -6.13 13.63
C ALA A 133 15.89 -6.55 13.06
N PRO A 134 16.52 -7.63 13.55
CA PRO A 134 17.78 -8.13 13.00
C PRO A 134 17.61 -8.66 11.57
N SER A 135 16.54 -9.40 11.32
CA SER A 135 16.17 -9.88 9.98
C SER A 135 14.67 -10.09 9.87
N ILE A 136 14.17 -10.14 8.64
CA ILE A 136 12.75 -10.27 8.33
C ILE A 136 12.52 -11.25 7.19
N SER A 137 11.30 -11.77 7.10
CA SER A 137 10.78 -12.44 5.90
C SER A 137 9.34 -12.00 5.65
N VAL A 138 8.86 -12.17 4.41
CA VAL A 138 7.47 -11.87 4.06
C VAL A 138 6.84 -13.07 3.37
N GLU A 139 5.62 -13.40 3.79
CA GLU A 139 4.82 -14.47 3.22
C GLU A 139 3.45 -13.94 2.79
N GLY A 140 2.77 -14.65 1.90
CA GLY A 140 1.44 -14.30 1.42
C GLY A 140 0.55 -15.51 1.24
N CYS A 141 -0.76 -15.28 1.26
CA CYS A 141 -1.75 -16.27 0.84
C CYS A 141 -2.95 -15.62 0.13
N PHE A 142 -3.69 -16.45 -0.61
CA PHE A 142 -4.99 -16.09 -1.17
C PHE A 142 -6.07 -16.87 -0.40
N ASN A 143 -6.85 -16.17 0.43
CA ASN A 143 -7.98 -16.73 1.15
C ASN A 143 -9.02 -15.63 1.39
N LEU A 144 -10.30 -15.97 1.26
CA LEU A 144 -11.43 -15.07 1.50
C LEU A 144 -11.93 -15.11 2.95
N ASN A 145 -11.42 -16.03 3.77
CA ASN A 145 -11.78 -16.19 5.17
C ASN A 145 -10.66 -15.67 6.09
N ASP A 146 -10.84 -14.45 6.59
CA ASP A 146 -9.88 -13.79 7.48
C ASP A 146 -9.66 -14.58 8.79
N ASP A 147 -10.71 -15.19 9.36
CA ASP A 147 -10.62 -15.97 10.61
C ASP A 147 -9.75 -17.22 10.44
N GLU A 148 -9.85 -17.88 9.29
CA GLU A 148 -9.00 -19.03 8.96
C GLU A 148 -7.53 -18.62 8.88
N VAL A 149 -7.21 -17.52 8.18
CA VAL A 149 -5.84 -17.02 8.06
C VAL A 149 -5.27 -16.62 9.42
N VAL A 150 -6.05 -15.93 10.25
CA VAL A 150 -5.65 -15.55 11.62
C VAL A 150 -5.38 -16.78 12.50
N SER A 151 -6.13 -17.87 12.30
CA SER A 151 -5.97 -19.10 13.07
C SER A 151 -4.58 -19.74 12.91
N TRP A 152 -3.88 -19.46 11.80
CA TRP A 152 -2.55 -20.02 11.53
C TRP A 152 -1.46 -19.41 12.41
N LYS A 153 -1.68 -18.21 12.97
CA LYS A 153 -0.73 -17.52 13.86
C LYS A 153 0.70 -17.53 13.29
N GLY A 154 1.69 -18.05 14.05
CA GLY A 154 3.07 -18.27 13.62
C GLY A 154 3.34 -19.62 12.92
N GLY A 155 2.32 -20.47 12.76
CA GLY A 155 2.43 -21.75 12.04
C GLY A 155 2.48 -21.59 10.52
N ARG A 156 2.71 -22.70 9.80
CA ARG A 156 2.87 -22.66 8.33
C ARG A 156 1.57 -22.38 7.55
N GLY A 157 0.43 -22.90 8.01
CA GLY A 157 -0.86 -22.67 7.35
C GLY A 157 -0.79 -22.91 5.83
N GLN A 158 -1.34 -21.99 5.04
CA GLN A 158 -1.15 -21.91 3.58
C GLN A 158 -0.26 -20.73 3.18
N TRP A 159 0.69 -20.34 4.04
CA TRP A 159 1.64 -19.27 3.74
C TRP A 159 2.65 -19.70 2.69
N GLU A 160 2.87 -18.79 1.74
CA GLU A 160 3.90 -18.93 0.71
C GLU A 160 4.90 -17.81 0.79
N THR A 161 6.17 -18.12 0.61
CA THR A 161 7.23 -17.13 0.70
C THR A 161 7.13 -16.12 -0.44
N ILE A 162 7.04 -14.84 -0.09
CA ILE A 162 7.17 -13.69 -1.00
C ILE A 162 8.62 -13.20 -0.99
N LEU A 163 9.20 -13.07 0.21
CA LEU A 163 10.58 -12.68 0.45
C LEU A 163 11.18 -13.62 1.49
N GLY A 164 12.32 -14.23 1.17
CA GLY A 164 13.07 -15.07 2.10
C GLY A 164 13.65 -14.28 3.27
N ASN A 165 14.40 -14.95 4.15
CA ASN A 165 15.01 -14.26 5.29
C ASN A 165 16.09 -13.28 4.83
N GLU A 166 15.95 -12.02 5.24
CA GLU A 166 16.79 -10.91 4.81
C GLU A 166 17.20 -10.05 6.00
N GLU A 167 18.51 -9.79 6.12
CA GLU A 167 19.07 -8.98 7.20
C GLU A 167 18.62 -7.51 7.09
N CYS A 168 18.37 -6.92 8.25
CA CYS A 168 18.09 -5.51 8.43
C CYS A 168 19.18 -4.88 9.30
N GLY A 169 19.22 -3.56 9.33
CA GLY A 169 20.20 -2.78 10.07
C GLY A 169 19.53 -1.59 10.75
N PRO A 170 20.25 -0.84 11.59
CA PRO A 170 19.65 0.18 12.44
C PRO A 170 19.21 1.41 11.64
N SER A 171 18.00 1.89 11.90
CA SER A 171 17.48 3.18 11.44
C SER A 171 17.68 3.45 9.94
N LYS A 172 17.29 2.49 9.10
CA LYS A 172 17.45 2.55 7.65
C LYS A 172 16.25 1.92 6.91
N ARG A 173 16.00 2.43 5.70
CA ARG A 173 15.07 1.84 4.73
C ARG A 173 15.74 0.71 3.93
N PHE A 174 15.04 -0.39 3.78
CA PHE A 174 15.45 -1.56 3.02
C PHE A 174 14.39 -1.88 1.98
N GLY A 175 14.80 -1.95 0.71
CA GLY A 175 13.91 -2.31 -0.39
C GLY A 175 14.37 -3.58 -1.10
N TRP A 176 13.43 -4.40 -1.52
CA TRP A 176 13.65 -5.60 -2.32
C TRP A 176 12.69 -5.61 -3.50
N LYS A 177 13.23 -5.66 -4.72
CA LYS A 177 12.45 -5.90 -5.93
C LYS A 177 12.45 -7.39 -6.24
N LEU A 178 11.27 -7.98 -6.43
CA LEU A 178 11.16 -9.39 -6.79
C LEU A 178 11.60 -9.57 -8.26
N ALA A 179 12.36 -10.63 -8.55
CA ALA A 179 12.95 -10.82 -9.88
C ALA A 179 11.89 -10.98 -10.99
N GLU A 180 10.76 -11.60 -10.66
CA GLU A 180 9.59 -11.68 -11.52
C GLU A 180 8.35 -11.49 -10.64
N PRO A 181 7.43 -10.56 -10.95
CA PRO A 181 6.11 -10.60 -10.34
C PRO A 181 5.46 -11.90 -10.79
N LYS A 182 5.44 -12.90 -9.90
CA LYS A 182 4.63 -14.11 -10.14
C LYS A 182 3.20 -13.59 -10.32
N GLN A 183 2.46 -14.06 -11.34
CA GLN A 183 1.02 -13.74 -11.53
C GLN A 183 0.12 -14.17 -10.34
N LYS A 184 0.74 -14.63 -9.26
CA LYS A 184 0.10 -15.04 -8.04
C LYS A 184 -0.48 -13.85 -7.32
N GLN A 185 -1.74 -14.01 -6.97
CA GLN A 185 -2.49 -13.02 -6.23
C GLN A 185 -2.45 -13.35 -4.75
N TYR A 186 -2.38 -12.31 -3.94
CA TYR A 186 -2.47 -12.41 -2.49
C TYR A 186 -3.62 -11.54 -1.99
N THR A 187 -4.20 -11.96 -0.88
CA THR A 187 -5.24 -11.25 -0.13
C THR A 187 -4.75 -10.82 1.24
N HIS A 188 -3.75 -11.57 1.75
CA HIS A 188 -3.12 -11.39 3.03
C HIS A 188 -1.62 -11.53 2.88
N VAL A 189 -0.88 -10.84 3.74
CA VAL A 189 0.55 -11.04 3.93
C VAL A 189 0.89 -11.19 5.41
N ARG A 190 1.97 -11.91 5.71
CA ARG A 190 2.57 -11.98 7.03
C ARG A 190 4.01 -11.47 6.97
N LEU A 191 4.32 -10.50 7.83
CA LEU A 191 5.69 -10.08 8.09
C LEU A 191 6.18 -10.85 9.31
N ASN A 192 7.33 -11.50 9.20
CA ASN A 192 8.00 -12.20 10.30
C ASN A 192 9.29 -11.44 10.65
N MET A 193 9.55 -11.22 11.93
CA MET A 193 10.72 -10.52 12.49
C MET A 193 11.50 -11.47 13.41
N TYR A 194 12.78 -11.67 13.14
CA TYR A 194 13.58 -12.72 13.80
C TYR A 194 14.62 -12.16 14.78
N PRO A 195 14.60 -12.56 16.07
CA PRO A 195 13.46 -13.18 16.78
C PRO A 195 12.43 -12.15 17.28
N ASP A 196 12.88 -10.93 17.55
CA ASP A 196 12.12 -9.80 18.10
C ASP A 196 12.83 -8.46 17.75
N GLY A 197 12.19 -7.33 18.06
CA GLY A 197 12.75 -6.00 17.83
C GLY A 197 11.71 -4.97 17.40
N GLY A 198 12.15 -3.97 16.63
CA GLY A 198 11.29 -2.89 16.15
C GLY A 198 11.43 -2.57 14.65
N ILE A 199 10.28 -2.24 14.04
CA ILE A 199 10.13 -1.86 12.63
C ILE A 199 9.20 -0.65 12.54
N ALA A 200 9.63 0.40 11.86
CA ALA A 200 8.86 1.64 11.73
C ALA A 200 7.78 1.54 10.65
N ARG A 201 8.09 1.04 9.45
CA ARG A 201 7.12 0.85 8.34
C ARG A 201 7.33 -0.45 7.61
N PHE A 202 6.24 -0.97 7.06
CA PHE A 202 6.23 -2.07 6.12
C PHE A 202 5.40 -1.65 4.91
N ARG A 203 5.97 -1.78 3.70
CA ARG A 203 5.28 -1.53 2.42
C ARG A 203 5.29 -2.79 1.58
N LEU A 204 4.17 -3.02 0.91
CA LEU A 204 4.03 -4.10 -0.06
C LEU A 204 3.65 -3.49 -1.40
N PHE A 205 4.65 -3.27 -2.25
CA PHE A 205 4.46 -2.65 -3.55
C PHE A 205 3.94 -3.67 -4.56
N GLY A 206 2.89 -3.31 -5.28
CA GLY A 206 2.33 -4.18 -6.29
C GLY A 206 1.13 -3.58 -7.04
N HIS A 207 0.45 -4.43 -7.79
CA HIS A 207 -0.72 -4.06 -8.58
C HIS A 207 -1.97 -4.70 -7.99
N ALA A 208 -3.01 -3.91 -7.79
CA ALA A 208 -4.32 -4.46 -7.46
C ALA A 208 -4.80 -5.34 -8.62
N VAL A 209 -5.42 -6.46 -8.29
CA VAL A 209 -6.21 -7.24 -9.24
C VAL A 209 -7.68 -6.94 -8.95
N PRO A 210 -8.33 -6.09 -9.75
CA PRO A 210 -9.68 -5.63 -9.48
C PRO A 210 -10.71 -6.73 -9.72
N VAL A 211 -11.76 -6.72 -8.91
CA VAL A 211 -12.99 -7.48 -9.20
C VAL A 211 -13.99 -6.48 -9.77
N PHE A 212 -14.23 -6.57 -11.08
CA PHE A 212 -15.19 -5.70 -11.74
C PHE A 212 -16.60 -6.29 -11.66
N PRO A 213 -17.64 -5.44 -11.68
CA PRO A 213 -19.01 -5.91 -11.87
C PRO A 213 -19.17 -6.72 -13.16
N ASP A 214 -20.03 -7.75 -13.12
CA ASP A 214 -20.41 -8.52 -14.31
C ASP A 214 -21.22 -7.68 -15.31
N ASP A 215 -21.99 -6.72 -14.79
CA ASP A 215 -22.74 -5.76 -15.60
C ASP A 215 -21.78 -4.77 -16.29
N LYS A 216 -21.71 -4.85 -17.63
CA LYS A 216 -20.88 -3.96 -18.45
C LYS A 216 -21.38 -2.52 -18.47
N GLU A 217 -22.64 -2.29 -18.10
CA GLU A 217 -23.21 -0.95 -18.00
C GLU A 217 -23.00 -0.32 -16.61
N ALA A 218 -22.46 -1.08 -15.65
CA ALA A 218 -22.13 -0.57 -14.34
C ALA A 218 -21.13 0.59 -14.44
N ILE A 219 -21.49 1.70 -13.80
CA ILE A 219 -20.61 2.86 -13.65
C ILE A 219 -19.86 2.72 -12.33
N PHE A 220 -18.54 2.74 -12.39
CA PHE A 220 -17.68 2.71 -11.23
C PHE A 220 -16.44 3.60 -11.45
N ASP A 221 -15.70 3.87 -10.38
CA ASP A 221 -14.49 4.71 -10.44
C ASP A 221 -13.33 3.92 -11.08
N LEU A 222 -13.04 4.21 -12.36
CA LEU A 222 -11.96 3.60 -13.12
C LEU A 222 -10.57 4.08 -12.65
N ALA A 223 -10.49 5.20 -11.94
CA ALA A 223 -9.25 5.75 -11.42
C ALA A 223 -8.91 5.28 -10.00
N ALA A 224 -9.88 4.69 -9.27
CA ALA A 224 -9.65 4.22 -7.91
C ALA A 224 -8.46 3.24 -7.85
N ALA A 225 -7.57 3.44 -6.87
CA ALA A 225 -6.44 2.54 -6.65
C ALA A 225 -6.90 1.09 -6.35
N GLN A 226 -8.04 0.95 -5.65
CA GLN A 226 -8.66 -0.35 -5.39
C GLN A 226 -9.14 -1.05 -6.67
N ASN A 227 -9.44 -0.28 -7.72
CA ASN A 227 -9.84 -0.78 -9.02
C ASN A 227 -8.67 -0.86 -10.01
N GLY A 228 -7.42 -0.74 -9.54
CA GLY A 228 -6.21 -0.88 -10.36
C GLY A 228 -5.68 0.43 -10.96
N GLY A 229 -6.29 1.57 -10.63
CA GLY A 229 -5.79 2.89 -11.04
C GLY A 229 -4.42 3.21 -10.42
N VAL A 230 -3.55 3.84 -11.20
CA VAL A 230 -2.20 4.23 -10.76
C VAL A 230 -1.89 5.65 -11.23
N ALA A 231 -1.43 6.51 -10.32
CA ALA A 231 -0.92 7.83 -10.68
C ALA A 231 0.55 7.68 -11.13
N ILE A 232 0.80 7.82 -12.42
CA ILE A 232 2.08 7.42 -13.03
C ILE A 232 3.13 8.52 -13.00
N SER A 233 2.72 9.78 -13.13
CA SER A 233 3.60 10.94 -13.14
C SER A 233 2.85 12.24 -12.82
N CYS A 234 3.59 13.27 -12.44
CA CYS A 234 3.08 14.60 -12.14
C CYS A 234 4.14 15.66 -12.38
N SER A 235 3.74 16.93 -12.47
CA SER A 235 4.65 18.08 -12.62
C SER A 235 5.43 18.40 -11.35
N ASP A 236 4.73 18.40 -10.20
CA ASP A 236 5.25 18.79 -8.90
C ASP A 236 4.53 18.03 -7.77
N GLN A 237 5.19 17.83 -6.63
CA GLN A 237 4.61 17.28 -5.39
C GLN A 237 5.29 17.95 -4.19
N HIS A 238 4.85 19.15 -3.85
CA HIS A 238 5.37 19.90 -2.73
C HIS A 238 4.93 19.31 -1.38
N PHE A 239 3.63 19.01 -1.24
CA PHE A 239 3.05 18.30 -0.11
C PHE A 239 2.10 17.19 -0.56
N GLY A 240 2.07 16.12 0.24
CA GLY A 240 1.35 14.90 -0.13
C GLY A 240 1.92 14.26 -1.40
N THR A 241 1.22 13.27 -1.95
CA THR A 241 1.63 12.61 -3.20
C THR A 241 0.45 12.48 -4.16
N LYS A 242 0.75 12.43 -5.45
CA LYS A 242 -0.17 12.18 -6.56
C LYS A 242 -1.02 10.92 -6.36
N ASP A 243 -0.46 9.91 -5.69
CA ASP A 243 -1.12 8.63 -5.42
C ASP A 243 -2.34 8.82 -4.52
N ASN A 244 -2.32 9.84 -3.65
CA ASN A 244 -3.42 10.16 -2.75
C ASN A 244 -4.71 10.54 -3.50
N LEU A 245 -4.60 11.01 -4.75
CA LEU A 245 -5.77 11.34 -5.57
C LEU A 245 -6.71 10.15 -5.75
N LEU A 246 -6.17 8.92 -5.69
CA LEU A 246 -6.88 7.69 -6.07
C LEU A 246 -7.34 6.87 -4.86
N LEU A 247 -7.07 7.35 -3.65
CA LEU A 247 -7.39 6.68 -2.39
C LEU A 247 -8.90 6.72 -2.07
N PRO A 248 -9.43 5.79 -1.26
CA PRO A 248 -10.82 5.84 -0.81
C PRO A 248 -11.11 7.07 0.09
N GLY A 249 -12.40 7.37 0.23
CA GLY A 249 -12.90 8.47 1.07
C GLY A 249 -12.43 9.87 0.64
N ARG A 250 -12.52 10.84 1.56
CA ARG A 250 -12.15 12.26 1.38
C ARG A 250 -10.96 12.71 2.25
N GLY A 251 -10.29 11.74 2.89
CA GLY A 251 -9.17 11.99 3.79
C GLY A 251 -9.52 12.76 5.07
N LYS A 252 -8.50 13.07 5.87
CA LYS A 252 -8.65 13.71 7.20
C LYS A 252 -8.16 15.16 7.28
N ASP A 253 -7.17 15.53 6.48
CA ASP A 253 -6.51 16.85 6.47
C ASP A 253 -5.82 17.09 5.11
N MET A 254 -5.03 18.15 4.92
CA MET A 254 -4.36 18.40 3.62
C MET A 254 -3.25 17.39 3.30
N GLY A 255 -2.67 16.73 4.30
CA GLY A 255 -1.49 15.87 4.15
C GLY A 255 -1.75 14.56 3.40
N ASP A 256 -3.02 14.17 3.26
CA ASP A 256 -3.45 13.01 2.48
C ASP A 256 -4.13 13.38 1.15
N GLY A 257 -3.78 14.56 0.59
CA GLY A 257 -4.06 14.96 -0.80
C GLY A 257 -2.79 15.05 -1.65
N TRP A 258 -2.90 15.69 -2.82
CA TRP A 258 -1.78 16.10 -3.66
C TRP A 258 -1.76 17.63 -3.71
N GLU A 259 -0.63 18.25 -3.35
CA GLU A 259 -0.46 19.70 -3.35
C GLU A 259 0.87 20.11 -4.01
N THR A 260 0.79 21.15 -4.84
CA THR A 260 1.95 21.71 -5.55
C THR A 260 2.43 23.03 -4.97
N ALA A 261 3.68 23.38 -5.28
CA ALA A 261 4.28 24.63 -4.88
C ALA A 261 3.57 25.82 -5.54
N ARG A 262 3.38 26.89 -4.77
CA ARG A 262 2.79 28.13 -5.28
C ARG A 262 3.62 28.69 -6.43
N SER A 263 3.00 28.91 -7.57
CA SER A 263 3.64 29.51 -8.73
C SER A 263 3.40 31.01 -8.84
N ARG A 264 4.33 31.68 -9.54
CA ARG A 264 4.24 33.08 -9.96
C ARG A 264 4.42 33.23 -11.47
N ILE A 265 4.65 32.13 -12.18
CA ILE A 265 4.93 32.13 -13.62
C ILE A 265 3.60 32.29 -14.36
N LYS A 266 3.55 33.26 -15.28
CA LYS A 266 2.33 33.50 -16.07
C LYS A 266 2.02 32.27 -16.93
N GLY A 267 0.79 31.74 -16.77
CA GLY A 267 0.35 30.56 -17.50
C GLY A 267 0.85 29.23 -16.94
N HIS A 268 1.43 29.23 -15.74
CA HIS A 268 1.78 27.99 -15.03
C HIS A 268 0.55 27.10 -14.83
N VAL A 269 0.78 25.80 -14.92
CA VAL A 269 -0.17 24.74 -14.59
C VAL A 269 0.60 23.60 -13.93
N ASP A 270 -0.07 22.89 -13.03
CA ASP A 270 0.41 21.61 -12.53
C ASP A 270 -0.49 20.48 -13.00
N TRP A 271 0.05 19.27 -13.14
CA TRP A 271 -0.70 18.15 -13.66
C TRP A 271 -0.29 16.83 -13.01
N THR A 272 -1.22 15.87 -13.05
CA THR A 272 -0.97 14.46 -12.74
C THR A 272 -1.59 13.60 -13.83
N ILE A 273 -0.84 12.59 -14.30
CA ILE A 273 -1.35 11.57 -15.21
C ILE A 273 -1.71 10.33 -14.40
N VAL A 274 -2.87 9.76 -14.69
CA VAL A 274 -3.42 8.57 -14.07
C VAL A 274 -3.70 7.54 -15.15
N ARG A 275 -3.14 6.35 -14.99
CA ARG A 275 -3.56 5.15 -15.72
C ARG A 275 -4.79 4.59 -15.04
N LEU A 276 -5.85 4.40 -15.81
CA LEU A 276 -7.09 3.78 -15.32
C LEU A 276 -6.86 2.29 -15.07
N GLY A 277 -7.58 1.74 -14.10
CA GLY A 277 -7.48 0.33 -13.76
C GLY A 277 -8.04 -0.62 -14.82
N ALA A 278 -8.87 -0.10 -15.72
CA ALA A 278 -9.28 -0.76 -16.95
C ALA A 278 -9.54 0.29 -18.05
N PRO A 279 -9.37 -0.07 -19.34
CA PRO A 279 -9.89 0.72 -20.44
C PRO A 279 -11.40 0.93 -20.28
N GLY A 280 -11.88 2.14 -20.54
CA GLY A 280 -13.30 2.44 -20.32
C GLY A 280 -13.81 3.72 -20.96
N TYR A 281 -15.12 3.90 -20.86
CA TYR A 281 -15.88 5.04 -21.36
C TYR A 281 -16.21 6.00 -20.21
N VAL A 282 -15.52 7.13 -20.12
CA VAL A 282 -15.70 8.10 -19.03
C VAL A 282 -17.04 8.81 -19.16
N GLN A 283 -17.86 8.73 -18.10
CA GLN A 283 -19.19 9.36 -18.04
C GLN A 283 -19.16 10.64 -17.21
N ASN A 284 -18.47 10.63 -16.08
CA ASN A 284 -18.37 11.74 -15.14
C ASN A 284 -17.00 11.75 -14.46
N VAL A 285 -16.50 12.92 -14.11
CA VAL A 285 -15.28 13.10 -13.32
C VAL A 285 -15.62 13.91 -12.08
N VAL A 286 -15.14 13.48 -10.92
CA VAL A 286 -15.23 14.26 -9.68
C VAL A 286 -13.84 14.71 -9.26
N VAL A 287 -13.69 16.01 -9.06
CA VAL A 287 -12.50 16.60 -8.43
C VAL A 287 -12.88 17.08 -7.04
N ASP A 288 -12.30 16.47 -6.01
CA ASP A 288 -12.54 16.83 -4.62
C ASP A 288 -11.40 17.70 -4.10
N THR A 289 -11.72 18.89 -3.58
CA THR A 289 -10.76 19.80 -2.92
C THR A 289 -10.88 19.77 -1.40
N ALA A 290 -11.43 18.70 -0.82
CA ALA A 290 -11.57 18.54 0.62
C ALA A 290 -10.30 18.96 1.38
N HIS A 291 -10.48 19.74 2.44
CA HIS A 291 -9.45 20.32 3.31
C HIS A 291 -8.55 21.39 2.69
N PHE A 292 -8.54 21.58 1.36
CA PHE A 292 -7.83 22.67 0.70
C PHE A 292 -8.71 23.93 0.68
N ARG A 293 -8.64 24.71 1.76
CA ARG A 293 -9.53 25.86 1.99
C ARG A 293 -8.98 27.19 1.48
N GLY A 294 -7.66 27.35 1.50
CA GLY A 294 -6.97 28.57 1.06
C GLY A 294 -6.03 28.35 -0.13
N ASN A 295 -5.82 27.10 -0.51
CA ASN A 295 -4.83 26.63 -1.49
C ASN A 295 -5.43 25.61 -2.46
N PHE A 296 -6.76 25.59 -2.66
CA PHE A 296 -7.38 24.86 -3.77
C PHE A 296 -7.03 25.54 -5.11
N PRO A 297 -7.02 24.81 -6.23
CA PRO A 297 -6.74 25.41 -7.52
C PRO A 297 -7.86 26.34 -7.97
N GLN A 298 -7.54 27.40 -8.72
CA GLN A 298 -8.58 28.29 -9.25
C GLN A 298 -9.46 27.58 -10.28
N LYS A 299 -8.84 26.73 -11.11
CA LYS A 299 -9.54 25.90 -12.09
C LYS A 299 -8.90 24.52 -12.21
N VAL A 300 -9.68 23.58 -12.73
CA VAL A 300 -9.19 22.27 -13.18
C VAL A 300 -9.64 21.99 -14.61
N LYS A 301 -8.83 21.22 -15.33
CA LYS A 301 -9.09 20.69 -16.66
C LYS A 301 -8.77 19.20 -16.65
N ILE A 302 -9.55 18.39 -17.35
CA ILE A 302 -9.31 16.95 -17.48
C ILE A 302 -9.18 16.60 -18.96
N ASP A 303 -8.06 16.00 -19.31
CA ASP A 303 -7.84 15.35 -20.61
C ASP A 303 -7.88 13.84 -20.46
N ALA A 304 -8.26 13.13 -21.52
CA ALA A 304 -8.23 11.67 -21.58
C ALA A 304 -7.52 11.17 -22.84
N LEU A 305 -6.90 9.99 -22.75
CA LEU A 305 -6.08 9.42 -23.81
C LEU A 305 -6.29 7.91 -23.91
N SER A 306 -6.39 7.42 -25.14
CA SER A 306 -6.23 6.00 -25.46
C SER A 306 -4.78 5.75 -25.85
N TRP A 307 -4.00 5.23 -24.91
CA TRP A 307 -2.60 4.88 -25.13
C TRP A 307 -2.44 3.40 -25.48
N VAL A 308 -1.79 3.12 -26.61
CA VAL A 308 -1.55 1.76 -27.13
C VAL A 308 -0.06 1.46 -27.33
N GLU A 309 0.81 2.45 -27.10
CA GLU A 309 2.26 2.28 -27.21
C GLU A 309 2.83 1.60 -25.97
N SER A 310 4.06 1.11 -26.07
CA SER A 310 4.77 0.55 -24.93
C SER A 310 5.10 1.63 -23.89
N GLY A 311 4.95 1.31 -22.61
CA GLY A 311 5.24 2.23 -21.51
C GLY A 311 4.09 3.21 -21.24
N GLU A 312 4.41 4.32 -20.59
CA GLU A 312 3.44 5.29 -20.08
C GLU A 312 3.50 6.61 -20.88
N PRO A 313 2.35 7.27 -21.15
CA PRO A 313 2.34 8.51 -21.92
C PRO A 313 2.95 9.68 -21.15
N GLY A 314 3.61 10.58 -21.89
CA GLY A 314 4.03 11.89 -21.37
C GLY A 314 2.89 12.92 -21.34
N ALA A 315 3.09 14.01 -20.58
CA ALA A 315 2.11 15.09 -20.50
C ALA A 315 1.83 15.78 -21.85
N ASP A 316 2.84 15.83 -22.72
CA ASP A 316 2.77 16.44 -24.06
C ASP A 316 2.57 15.41 -25.18
N ALA A 317 2.22 14.17 -24.85
CA ALA A 317 1.92 13.14 -25.84
C ALA A 317 0.77 13.58 -26.76
N ALA A 318 0.82 13.18 -28.03
CA ALA A 318 -0.26 13.46 -28.96
C ALA A 318 -1.53 12.67 -28.58
N GLY A 319 -2.71 13.26 -28.84
CA GLY A 319 -3.99 12.57 -28.70
C GLY A 319 -4.73 12.78 -27.38
N TRP A 320 -4.17 13.52 -26.42
CA TRP A 320 -4.93 13.99 -25.25
C TRP A 320 -6.17 14.77 -25.71
N ALA A 321 -7.36 14.24 -25.40
CA ALA A 321 -8.64 14.85 -25.73
C ALA A 321 -9.24 15.47 -24.48
N GLU A 322 -9.62 16.75 -24.56
CA GLU A 322 -10.27 17.44 -23.44
C GLU A 322 -11.65 16.84 -23.19
N ILE A 323 -11.87 16.34 -21.97
CA ILE A 323 -13.17 15.83 -21.52
C ILE A 323 -13.84 16.74 -20.49
N VAL A 324 -13.06 17.61 -19.84
CA VAL A 324 -13.54 18.68 -18.96
C VAL A 324 -12.74 19.95 -19.27
N VAL A 325 -13.42 20.97 -19.78
CA VAL A 325 -12.85 22.31 -20.04
C VAL A 325 -12.31 22.94 -18.74
N PRO A 326 -11.38 23.91 -18.79
CA PRO A 326 -10.92 24.64 -17.60
C PRO A 326 -12.07 25.26 -16.79
N SER A 327 -12.41 24.61 -15.69
CA SER A 327 -13.61 24.86 -14.88
C SER A 327 -13.24 25.33 -13.48
N LYS A 328 -13.96 26.35 -12.97
CA LYS A 328 -13.67 26.97 -11.68
C LYS A 328 -13.91 25.98 -10.53
N CYS A 329 -12.98 25.96 -9.58
CA CYS A 329 -13.14 25.21 -8.33
C CYS A 329 -13.42 26.13 -7.13
N GLY A 330 -13.91 25.54 -6.06
CA GLY A 330 -14.10 26.11 -4.75
C GLY A 330 -13.35 25.33 -3.68
N PRO A 331 -13.27 25.87 -2.46
CA PRO A 331 -12.62 25.23 -1.33
C PRO A 331 -13.44 24.08 -0.75
N ASP A 332 -12.77 23.02 -0.31
CA ASP A 332 -13.33 21.98 0.58
C ASP A 332 -14.61 21.29 0.06
N GLN A 333 -14.71 21.06 -1.25
CA GLN A 333 -15.93 20.51 -1.87
C GLN A 333 -15.62 19.55 -3.04
N GLU A 334 -16.60 18.70 -3.35
CA GLU A 334 -16.59 17.87 -4.55
C GLU A 334 -17.12 18.68 -5.75
N HIS A 335 -16.49 18.51 -6.90
CA HIS A 335 -16.86 19.15 -8.16
C HIS A 335 -17.17 18.08 -9.19
N ASP A 336 -18.44 17.94 -9.53
CA ASP A 336 -18.93 17.02 -10.56
C ASP A 336 -18.86 17.64 -11.95
N PHE A 337 -18.17 16.94 -12.87
CA PHE A 337 -18.01 17.34 -14.25
C PHE A 337 -18.42 16.21 -15.20
N PRO A 338 -19.54 16.36 -15.92
CA PRO A 338 -19.91 15.43 -16.98
C PRO A 338 -18.83 15.42 -18.07
N SER A 339 -18.44 14.22 -18.53
CA SER A 339 -17.49 14.12 -19.64
C SER A 339 -18.11 14.67 -20.92
N ALA A 340 -17.37 15.54 -21.62
CA ALA A 340 -17.72 16.01 -22.96
C ALA A 340 -17.59 14.90 -24.04
N VAL A 341 -16.85 13.82 -23.74
CA VAL A 341 -16.63 12.68 -24.64
C VAL A 341 -16.95 11.39 -23.90
N LYS A 342 -18.05 10.73 -24.28
CA LYS A 342 -18.59 9.57 -23.54
C LYS A 342 -18.51 8.25 -24.29
N ASP A 343 -18.20 8.31 -25.58
CA ASP A 343 -18.25 7.21 -26.55
C ASP A 343 -16.86 6.77 -27.02
N LYS A 344 -15.79 7.31 -26.43
CA LYS A 344 -14.41 6.90 -26.68
C LYS A 344 -13.84 6.08 -25.53
N VAL A 345 -13.22 4.95 -25.87
CA VAL A 345 -12.42 4.17 -24.94
C VAL A 345 -11.16 4.96 -24.63
N VAL A 346 -10.84 5.08 -23.34
CA VAL A 346 -9.60 5.70 -22.86
C VAL A 346 -8.93 4.81 -21.83
N THR A 347 -7.61 4.91 -21.74
CA THR A 347 -6.78 4.16 -20.79
C THR A 347 -6.14 5.06 -19.74
N HIS A 348 -6.06 6.37 -20.01
CA HIS A 348 -5.45 7.35 -19.14
C HIS A 348 -6.28 8.61 -19.04
N VAL A 349 -6.15 9.30 -17.90
CA VAL A 349 -6.60 10.68 -17.73
C VAL A 349 -5.46 11.55 -17.23
N LYS A 350 -5.51 12.84 -17.53
CA LYS A 350 -4.60 13.85 -17.01
C LYS A 350 -5.43 14.95 -16.35
N ILE A 351 -5.30 15.07 -15.03
CA ILE A 351 -5.80 16.23 -14.30
C ILE A 351 -4.78 17.35 -14.43
N THR A 352 -5.24 18.54 -14.81
CA THR A 352 -4.45 19.77 -14.82
C THR A 352 -5.10 20.78 -13.87
N ILE A 353 -4.35 21.26 -12.90
CA ILE A 353 -4.76 22.29 -11.95
C ILE A 353 -4.15 23.63 -12.35
N ILE A 354 -4.90 24.72 -12.16
CA ILE A 354 -4.53 26.05 -12.67
C ILE A 354 -4.69 27.11 -11.58
N PRO A 355 -3.67 27.95 -11.31
CA PRO A 355 -2.28 27.76 -11.77
C PRO A 355 -1.58 26.61 -11.04
N ASP A 356 -1.88 26.43 -9.76
CA ASP A 356 -1.28 25.48 -8.81
C ASP A 356 -2.30 25.22 -7.69
N GLY A 357 -1.94 24.41 -6.69
CA GLY A 357 -2.72 24.21 -5.48
C GLY A 357 -2.86 22.74 -5.08
N GLY A 358 -3.88 22.47 -4.26
CA GLY A 358 -4.14 21.16 -3.70
C GLY A 358 -5.46 20.54 -4.12
N VAL A 359 -5.43 19.24 -4.42
CA VAL A 359 -6.59 18.41 -4.75
C VAL A 359 -6.56 17.17 -3.87
N LYS A 360 -7.71 16.82 -3.29
CA LYS A 360 -7.83 15.66 -2.42
C LYS A 360 -8.01 14.37 -3.21
N ARG A 361 -9.01 14.31 -4.09
CA ARG A 361 -9.32 13.12 -4.89
C ARG A 361 -9.63 13.47 -6.34
N LEU A 362 -9.36 12.50 -7.20
CA LEU A 362 -9.87 12.41 -8.56
C LEU A 362 -10.66 11.11 -8.67
N ARG A 363 -11.94 11.20 -9.04
CA ARG A 363 -12.78 10.05 -9.38
C ARG A 363 -13.10 10.09 -10.85
N VAL A 364 -12.95 8.98 -11.55
CA VAL A 364 -13.26 8.87 -12.99
C VAL A 364 -14.33 7.81 -13.17
N PHE A 365 -15.59 8.23 -13.09
CA PHE A 365 -16.72 7.34 -13.20
C PHE A 365 -16.98 6.98 -14.66
N GLY A 366 -16.91 5.69 -14.97
CA GLY A 366 -17.11 5.21 -16.33
C GLY A 366 -17.55 3.76 -16.39
N LYS A 367 -17.85 3.33 -17.60
CA LYS A 367 -18.14 1.94 -17.94
C LYS A 367 -16.86 1.27 -18.44
N ARG A 368 -16.68 -0.01 -18.14
CA ARG A 368 -15.57 -0.79 -18.70
C ARG A 368 -15.80 -1.03 -20.20
N ALA A 369 -14.73 -0.97 -20.99
CA ALA A 369 -14.78 -1.20 -22.44
C ALA A 369 -14.94 -2.68 -22.82
#